data_AF-A0A661B4P3-F1
#
_entry.id   AF-A0A661B4P3-F1
#
_cell.length_a   1.000
_cell.length_b   1.000
_cell.length_c   1.000
_cell.angle_alpha   90.00
_cell.angle_beta   90.00
_cell.angle_gamma   90.00
#
_symmetry.space_group_name_H-M   'P 1'
#
loop_
_entity.id
_entity.type
_entity.pdbx_description
1 polymer ?
#
loop_
_entity_poly.entity_id
_entity_poly.type
_entity_poly.pdbx_seq_one_letter_code
_entity_poly.pdbx_strand_id
1 'polypeptide(L)'
;MPEVKLLVFDIDEEKYGIELDIVQQVVEVPEIMPVPETPDCILGVTNVRGEILPVMDIKKRLNLGFSNITAKSKLIITYCGENKIAFLSEEIPAVIT
;
A
#
# COMPACT_ATOMS: atom_id res chain seq x y z
N MET A 1 16.01 -7.10 -23.65
CA MET A 1 14.72 -6.79 -23.00
C MET A 1 15.04 -5.86 -21.85
N PRO A 2 14.31 -4.76 -21.62
CA PRO A 2 14.55 -3.93 -20.44
C PRO A 2 14.33 -4.78 -19.18
N GLU A 3 15.19 -4.60 -18.19
CA GLU A 3 15.14 -5.27 -16.90
C GLU A 3 14.02 -4.64 -16.07
N VAL A 4 13.02 -5.43 -15.66
CA VAL A 4 11.85 -4.93 -14.92
C VAL A 4 12.10 -5.12 -13.43
N LYS A 5 12.22 -4.01 -12.68
CA LYS A 5 12.34 -4.05 -11.23
C LYS A 5 10.96 -4.01 -10.59
N LEU A 6 10.74 -4.92 -9.65
CA LEU A 6 9.47 -5.03 -8.93
C LEU A 6 9.70 -4.79 -7.44
N LEU A 7 8.81 -4.00 -6.83
CA LEU A 7 8.61 -4.03 -5.40
C LEU A 7 7.61 -5.15 -5.10
N VAL A 8 8.09 -6.21 -4.46
CA VAL A 8 7.33 -7.42 -4.15
C VAL A 8 6.95 -7.42 -2.68
N PHE A 9 5.70 -7.77 -2.40
CA PHE A 9 5.15 -7.88 -1.05
C PHE A 9 4.17 -9.04 -0.99
N ASP A 10 3.97 -9.56 0.22
CA ASP A 10 3.11 -10.70 0.44
C ASP A 10 1.71 -10.22 0.86
N ILE A 11 0.69 -10.91 0.33
CA ILE A 11 -0.70 -10.85 0.80
C ILE A 11 -1.09 -12.30 1.08
N ASP A 12 -1.36 -12.63 2.35
CA ASP A 12 -1.50 -14.02 2.79
C ASP A 12 -0.31 -14.89 2.32
N GLU A 13 -0.56 -15.92 1.52
CA GLU A 13 0.45 -16.87 1.02
C GLU A 13 0.93 -16.54 -0.41
N GLU A 14 0.44 -15.46 -1.00
CA GLU A 14 0.72 -15.08 -2.38
C GLU A 14 1.61 -13.84 -2.48
N LYS A 15 2.51 -13.87 -3.48
CA LYS A 15 3.40 -12.75 -3.79
C LYS A 15 2.78 -11.84 -4.83
N TYR A 16 2.68 -10.56 -4.48
CA TYR A 16 2.25 -9.51 -5.38
C TYR A 16 3.43 -8.59 -5.69
N GLY A 17 3.44 -8.00 -6.88
CA GLY A 17 4.49 -7.11 -7.32
C GLY A 17 3.91 -5.90 -8.01
N ILE A 18 4.50 -4.74 -7.76
CA ILE A 18 4.28 -3.53 -8.55
C ILE A 18 5.60 -3.06 -9.13
N GLU A 19 5.55 -2.43 -10.30
CA GLU A 19 6.73 -1.85 -10.91
C GLU A 19 7.38 -0.84 -9.96
N LEU A 20 8.69 -0.97 -9.76
CA LEU A 20 9.41 -0.10 -8.84
C LEU A 20 9.36 1.37 -9.30
N ASP A 21 9.25 1.61 -10.60
CA ASP A 21 9.22 2.94 -11.20
C ASP A 21 8.00 3.79 -10.80
N ILE A 22 6.88 3.14 -10.44
CA ILE A 22 5.68 3.85 -9.96
C ILE A 22 5.68 4.05 -8.44
N VAL A 23 6.54 3.35 -7.71
CA VAL A 23 6.68 3.48 -6.26
C VAL A 23 7.39 4.78 -5.92
N GLN A 24 6.73 5.64 -5.15
CA GLN A 24 7.32 6.89 -4.70
C GLN A 24 8.16 6.70 -3.43
N GLN A 25 7.60 5.98 -2.46
CA GLN A 25 8.29 5.65 -1.21
C GLN A 25 7.54 4.55 -0.45
N VAL A 26 8.27 3.85 0.42
CA VAL A 26 7.71 2.94 1.43
C VAL A 26 7.94 3.58 2.80
N VAL A 27 6.88 3.70 3.61
CA VAL A 27 6.95 4.35 4.92
C VAL A 27 6.34 3.45 6.01
N GLU A 28 6.70 3.73 7.27
CA GLU A 28 5.98 3.19 8.43
C GLU A 28 4.51 3.59 8.36
N VAL A 29 3.62 2.75 8.88
CA VAL A 29 2.18 3.06 8.94
C VAL A 29 1.95 4.14 10.01
N PRO A 30 1.63 5.39 9.63
CA PRO A 30 1.28 6.43 10.59
C PRO A 30 -0.16 6.21 11.07
N GLU A 31 -0.65 7.12 11.91
CA GLU A 31 -2.07 7.12 12.26
C GLU A 31 -2.94 7.24 11.01
N ILE A 32 -3.92 6.34 10.90
CA ILE A 32 -4.93 6.33 9.84
C ILE A 32 -6.22 6.87 10.44
N MET A 33 -6.66 8.03 9.97
CA MET A 33 -7.92 8.65 10.36
C MET A 33 -9.04 8.06 9.49
N PRO A 34 -10.01 7.32 10.05
CA PRO A 34 -11.11 6.75 9.28
C PRO A 34 -11.97 7.86 8.68
N VAL A 35 -12.45 7.63 7.46
CA VAL A 35 -13.34 8.55 6.75
C VAL A 35 -14.70 7.87 6.58
N PRO A 36 -15.82 8.52 6.96
CA PRO A 36 -17.16 7.97 6.75
C PRO A 36 -17.49 7.76 5.27
N GLU A 37 -18.41 6.83 4.99
CA GLU A 37 -18.99 6.59 3.65
C GLU A 37 -17.98 6.24 2.55
N THR A 38 -16.79 5.74 2.91
CA THR A 38 -15.82 5.21 1.94
C THR A 38 -16.07 3.74 1.62
N PRO A 39 -15.63 3.26 0.44
CA PRO A 39 -15.59 1.82 0.16
C PRO A 39 -14.84 1.06 1.25
N ASP A 40 -15.22 -0.19 1.52
CA ASP A 40 -14.64 -0.99 2.61
C ASP A 40 -13.11 -1.15 2.52
N CYS A 41 -12.57 -1.15 1.30
CA CYS A 41 -11.14 -1.25 1.03
C CYS A 41 -10.35 0.01 1.40
N ILE A 42 -11.01 1.14 1.67
CA ILE A 42 -10.38 2.36 2.14
C ILE A 42 -10.40 2.35 3.67
N LEU A 43 -9.22 2.33 4.28
CA LEU A 43 -9.07 2.39 5.74
C LEU A 43 -9.28 3.82 6.26
N GLY A 44 -9.10 4.82 5.40
CA GLY A 44 -9.24 6.23 5.73
C GLY A 44 -8.16 7.05 5.03
N VAL A 45 -7.66 8.07 5.72
CA VAL A 45 -6.58 8.93 5.26
C VAL A 45 -5.46 8.99 6.29
N THR A 46 -4.24 9.24 5.82
CA THR A 46 -3.08 9.46 6.69
C THR A 46 -2.28 10.67 6.22
N ASN A 47 -1.51 11.28 7.12
CA ASN A 47 -0.61 12.36 6.77
C ASN A 47 0.81 11.80 6.61
N VAL A 48 1.36 11.92 5.39
CA VAL A 48 2.75 11.60 5.12
C VAL A 48 3.48 12.87 4.72
N ARG A 49 4.33 13.38 5.61
CA ARG A 49 5.17 14.58 5.38
C ARG A 49 4.37 15.82 4.92
N GLY A 50 3.18 16.03 5.51
CA GLY A 50 2.31 17.16 5.20
C GLY A 50 1.31 16.89 4.07
N GLU A 51 1.40 15.74 3.40
CA GLU A 51 0.48 15.34 2.34
C GLU A 51 -0.58 14.37 2.90
N ILE A 52 -1.86 14.66 2.67
CA ILE A 52 -2.97 13.79 3.07
C ILE A 52 -3.20 12.76 1.97
N LEU A 53 -2.99 11.49 2.30
CA LEU A 53 -3.10 10.39 1.35
C LEU A 53 -4.21 9.42 1.76
N PRO A 54 -5.06 8.97 0.81
CA PRO A 54 -5.96 7.86 1.06
C PRO A 54 -5.17 6.58 1.29
N VAL A 55 -5.58 5.80 2.29
CA VAL A 55 -4.98 4.51 2.62
C VAL A 55 -5.93 3.39 2.22
N MET A 56 -5.48 2.52 1.31
CA MET A 56 -6.22 1.37 0.83
C MET A 56 -5.60 0.06 1.35
N ASP A 57 -6.46 -0.81 1.87
CA ASP A 57 -6.16 -2.21 2.16
C ASP A 57 -6.32 -3.03 0.87
N ILE A 58 -5.20 -3.52 0.34
CA ILE A 58 -5.20 -4.31 -0.91
C ILE A 58 -5.92 -5.65 -0.69
N LYS A 59 -5.80 -6.27 0.48
CA LYS A 59 -6.43 -7.55 0.78
C LYS A 59 -7.95 -7.42 0.70
N LYS A 60 -8.51 -6.34 1.25
CA LYS A 60 -9.92 -6.00 1.05
C LYS A 60 -10.27 -5.71 -0.39
N ARG A 61 -9.42 -4.95 -1.10
CA ARG A 61 -9.64 -4.61 -2.51
C ARG A 61 -9.72 -5.85 -3.41
N LEU A 62 -9.03 -6.92 -3.04
CA LEU A 62 -9.01 -8.23 -3.71
C LEU A 62 -10.05 -9.22 -3.14
N ASN A 63 -10.87 -8.81 -2.16
CA ASN A 63 -11.84 -9.66 -1.45
C ASN A 63 -11.21 -10.87 -0.73
N LEU A 64 -10.00 -10.72 -0.20
CA LEU A 64 -9.24 -11.75 0.53
C LEU A 64 -9.37 -11.62 2.06
N GLY A 65 -10.26 -10.73 2.54
CA GLY A 65 -10.48 -10.49 3.96
C GLY A 65 -9.85 -9.19 4.45
N PHE A 66 -9.44 -9.16 5.72
CA PHE A 66 -8.92 -7.96 6.40
C PHE A 66 -7.44 -8.13 6.71
N SER A 67 -6.66 -7.06 6.51
CA SER A 67 -5.29 -7.02 7.00
C SER A 67 -5.23 -6.60 8.46
N ASN A 68 -4.35 -7.26 9.22
CA ASN A 68 -3.99 -6.81 10.56
C ASN A 68 -2.78 -5.89 10.45
N ILE A 69 -2.92 -4.64 10.88
CA ILE A 69 -1.79 -3.71 10.95
C ILE A 69 -0.88 -4.14 12.10
N THR A 70 0.36 -4.48 11.78
CA THR A 70 1.39 -4.88 12.75
C THR A 70 2.62 -3.98 12.63
N ALA A 71 3.61 -4.18 13.50
CA ALA A 71 4.89 -3.47 13.41
C ALA A 71 5.68 -3.75 12.12
N LYS A 72 5.36 -4.83 11.40
CA LYS A 72 5.97 -5.15 10.10
C LYS A 72 5.31 -4.41 8.95
N SER A 73 4.07 -3.96 9.14
CA SER A 73 3.28 -3.36 8.07
C SER A 73 3.93 -2.07 7.58
N LYS A 74 3.79 -1.82 6.28
CA LYS A 74 4.27 -0.59 5.63
C LYS A 74 3.17 0.00 4.77
N LEU A 75 3.25 1.31 4.54
CA LEU A 75 2.51 1.95 3.48
C LEU A 75 3.40 2.11 2.26
N ILE A 76 2.96 1.55 1.14
CA ILE A 76 3.59 1.72 -0.17
C ILE A 76 2.85 2.86 -0.87
N ILE A 77 3.54 3.97 -1.12
CA ILE A 77 2.97 5.15 -1.77
C ILE A 77 3.24 5.06 -3.27
N THR A 78 2.18 5.19 -4.06
CA THR A 78 2.22 5.11 -5.52
C THR A 78 1.23 6.08 -6.15
N TYR A 79 1.25 6.17 -7.49
CA TYR A 79 0.27 6.92 -8.26
C TYR A 79 -0.80 6.00 -8.86
N CYS A 80 -2.05 6.44 -8.78
CA CYS A 80 -3.18 5.89 -9.52
C CYS A 80 -3.75 7.02 -10.41
N GLY A 81 -3.38 7.00 -11.69
CA GLY A 81 -3.56 8.16 -12.56
C GLY A 81 -2.70 9.32 -12.05
N GLU A 82 -3.31 10.48 -11.81
CA GLU A 82 -2.64 11.68 -11.28
C GLU A 82 -2.65 11.75 -9.74
N ASN A 83 -3.38 10.85 -9.07
CA ASN A 83 -3.57 10.90 -7.62
C ASN A 83 -2.59 9.98 -6.91
N LYS A 84 -2.01 10.43 -5.79
CA LYS A 84 -1.26 9.55 -4.89
C LYS A 84 -2.19 8.74 -4.02
N ILE A 85 -1.82 7.48 -3.81
CA ILE A 85 -2.50 6.56 -2.91
C ILE A 85 -1.47 5.77 -2.11
N ALA A 86 -1.79 5.46 -0.85
CA ALA A 86 -1.02 4.57 -0.02
C ALA A 86 -1.69 3.20 0.04
N PHE A 87 -0.93 2.16 -0.24
CA PHE A 87 -1.35 0.78 -0.06
C PHE A 87 -0.77 0.20 1.22
N LEU A 88 -1.62 -0.44 2.03
CA LEU A 88 -1.17 -1.23 3.16
C LEU A 88 -0.56 -2.55 2.69
N SER A 89 0.66 -2.82 3.15
CA SER A 89 1.31 -4.12 3.07
C SER A 89 1.49 -4.70 4.47
N GLU A 90 1.26 -6.02 4.63
CA GLU A 90 1.38 -6.71 5.92
C GLU A 90 2.85 -6.91 6.33
N GLU A 91 3.74 -7.03 5.35
CA GLU A 91 5.18 -7.28 5.55
C GLU A 91 6.06 -6.22 4.90
N ILE A 92 7.37 -6.32 5.11
CA ILE A 92 8.36 -5.40 4.53
C ILE A 92 8.56 -5.78 3.06
N PRO A 93 8.25 -4.89 2.10
CA PRO A 93 8.43 -5.20 0.69
C PRO A 93 9.91 -5.34 0.33
N ALA A 94 10.20 -6.21 -0.62
CA ALA A 94 11.54 -6.45 -1.16
C ALA A 94 11.62 -6.06 -2.63
N VAL A 95 12.79 -5.61 -3.09
CA VAL A 95 13.02 -5.34 -4.50
C VAL A 95 13.57 -6.59 -5.18
N ILE A 96 12.97 -6.97 -6.31
CA ILE A 96 13.43 -8.05 -7.19
C ILE A 96 13.73 -7.46 -8.57
N THR A 97 14.75 -8.01 -9.24
CA THR A 97 15.26 -7.58 -10.56
C THR A 97 15.22 -8.74 -11.54
#